data_AF-A0A7K7AZN5-F1
#
_entry.id   AF-A0A7K7AZN5-F1
#
_cell.length_a   1.000
_cell.length_b   1.000
_cell.length_c   1.000
_cell.angle_alpha   90.00
_cell.angle_beta   90.00
_cell.angle_gamma   90.00
#
_symmetry.space_group_name_H-M   'P 1'
#
loop_
_entity.id
_entity.type
_entity.pdbx_description
1 polymer ?
#
loop_
_entity_poly.entity_id
_entity_poly.type
_entity_poly.pdbx_seq_one_letter_code
_entity_poly.pdbx_strand_id
1 'polypeptide(L)'
;VQLKADCNKGYVTVKQIGVNPSTVDLVDIGKDKEVKMKPGQVLHIVNQLYPYTVQFSEGSGKTVTKEKTPAEKRPNENSASSDEENVHRKSMKTEEVDAQGSSIDHKLSSSSASPNEGVSSKMGHSGHWSQGLKSSMRDPNMQVYKDEKTVVIKDKYPKARYHWLVLPWDSISSLQSVTKEHLELLEHMHAVGKKMIEQCPDKEALEFRLGYHAIPSMSQLHLHVISQDFDSPALKTKKHWNSFTTEYFINSTDVIEMVRSKGKVTLKEHTAELLKLPLRCHICKQKLSTIPQLKTHLSNHQSK
;
A
#
# COMPACT_ATOMS: atom_id res chain seq x y z
N VAL A 1 11.35 -10.64 9.31
CA VAL A 1 12.25 -11.00 10.43
C VAL A 1 12.43 -12.52 10.49
N GLN A 2 13.40 -13.03 11.23
CA GLN A 2 13.43 -14.43 11.70
C GLN A 2 12.99 -14.45 13.17
N LEU A 3 12.25 -15.47 13.58
CA LEU A 3 11.74 -15.65 14.95
C LEU A 3 12.31 -16.94 15.53
N LYS A 4 12.71 -16.91 16.81
CA LYS A 4 13.14 -18.09 17.58
C LYS A 4 12.57 -18.03 18.99
N ALA A 5 11.66 -18.94 19.33
CA ALA A 5 11.10 -19.04 20.68
C ALA A 5 12.08 -19.70 21.67
N ASP A 6 12.09 -19.20 22.90
CA ASP A 6 12.70 -19.81 24.08
C ASP A 6 11.57 -20.03 25.10
N CYS A 7 10.76 -21.08 24.88
CA CYS A 7 9.52 -21.32 25.63
C CYS A 7 9.76 -21.42 27.14
N ASN A 8 10.89 -22.02 27.55
CA ASN A 8 11.30 -22.14 28.94
C ASN A 8 11.59 -20.78 29.62
N LYS A 9 11.77 -19.70 28.85
CA LYS A 9 12.03 -18.33 29.33
C LYS A 9 10.97 -17.32 28.88
N GLY A 10 9.87 -17.78 28.26
CA GLY A 10 8.73 -16.94 27.90
C GLY A 10 9.02 -15.78 26.93
N TYR A 11 10.00 -15.91 26.02
CA TYR A 11 10.28 -14.88 25.02
C TYR A 11 10.58 -15.46 23.63
N VAL A 12 10.40 -14.62 22.61
CA VAL A 12 10.82 -14.86 21.22
C VAL A 12 11.96 -13.91 20.88
N THR A 13 13.08 -14.44 20.40
CA THR A 13 14.12 -13.62 19.77
C THR A 13 13.68 -13.27 18.35
N VAL A 14 13.71 -11.97 18.02
CA VAL A 14 13.39 -11.41 16.72
C VAL A 14 14.67 -10.88 16.07
N LYS A 15 15.01 -11.38 14.87
CA LYS A 15 16.18 -10.98 14.08
C LYS A 15 15.80 -10.26 12.80
N GLN A 16 16.44 -9.12 12.51
CA GLN A 16 16.21 -8.41 11.24
C GLN A 16 17.10 -8.95 10.12
N ILE A 17 16.52 -9.81 9.29
CA ILE A 17 17.12 -10.37 8.05
C ILE A 17 16.87 -9.46 6.82
N GLY A 18 15.85 -8.60 6.88
CA GLY A 18 15.40 -7.78 5.75
C GLY A 18 16.00 -6.37 5.74
N VAL A 19 16.08 -5.78 4.54
CA VAL A 19 16.50 -4.36 4.36
C VAL A 19 15.48 -3.35 4.90
N ASN A 20 14.23 -3.75 5.04
CA ASN A 20 13.18 -2.94 5.66
C ASN A 20 13.28 -3.04 7.19
N PRO A 21 13.33 -1.92 7.95
CA PRO A 21 13.31 -1.94 9.42
C PRO A 21 12.11 -2.72 9.99
N SER A 22 12.25 -3.18 11.23
CA SER A 22 11.18 -3.80 12.00
C SER A 22 11.41 -3.45 13.47
N THR A 23 10.34 -3.17 14.20
CA THR A 23 10.40 -2.62 15.56
C THR A 23 9.67 -3.51 16.56
N VAL A 24 10.16 -3.61 17.79
CA VAL A 24 9.39 -4.12 18.93
C VAL A 24 9.05 -2.92 19.82
N ASP A 25 7.76 -2.69 20.09
CA ASP A 25 7.26 -1.51 20.82
C ASP A 25 7.84 -0.18 20.29
N LEU A 26 7.84 -0.05 18.95
CA LEU A 26 8.40 1.06 18.17
C LEU A 26 9.94 1.25 18.26
N VAL A 27 10.65 0.43 19.03
CA VAL A 27 12.13 0.40 19.06
C VAL A 27 12.66 -0.44 17.90
N ASP A 28 13.50 0.15 17.04
CA ASP A 28 14.14 -0.53 15.91
C ASP A 28 15.05 -1.67 16.35
N ILE A 29 14.85 -2.86 15.77
CA ILE A 29 15.70 -4.04 16.00
C ILE A 29 17.12 -3.77 15.48
N GLY A 30 17.21 -3.13 14.31
CA GLY A 30 18.45 -2.85 13.61
C GLY A 30 18.96 -4.04 12.79
N LYS A 31 19.65 -3.74 11.68
CA LYS A 31 20.16 -4.75 10.73
C LYS A 31 21.08 -5.76 11.44
N ASP A 32 20.86 -7.05 11.14
CA ASP A 32 21.60 -8.23 11.65
C ASP A 32 21.59 -8.43 13.19
N LYS A 33 20.98 -7.51 13.95
CA LYS A 33 20.79 -7.60 15.41
C LYS A 33 19.60 -8.47 15.80
N GLU A 34 19.60 -8.87 17.07
CA GLU A 34 18.59 -9.70 17.72
C GLU A 34 18.01 -8.99 18.96
N VAL A 35 16.68 -8.88 19.03
CA VAL A 35 15.94 -8.30 20.17
C VAL A 35 15.01 -9.36 20.77
N LYS A 36 14.85 -9.36 22.10
CA LYS A 36 13.90 -10.25 22.78
C LYS A 36 12.53 -9.58 22.90
N MET A 37 11.49 -10.30 22.50
CA MET A 37 10.09 -9.91 22.58
C MET A 37 9.35 -10.85 23.53
N LYS A 38 8.65 -10.29 24.52
CA LYS A 38 7.75 -10.98 25.45
C LYS A 38 6.30 -10.94 24.95
N PRO A 39 5.40 -11.77 25.49
CA PRO A 39 3.96 -11.59 25.32
C PRO A 39 3.49 -10.19 25.71
N GLY A 40 2.46 -9.69 25.03
CA GLY A 40 1.93 -8.33 25.20
C GLY A 40 2.69 -7.24 24.44
N GLN A 41 3.98 -7.42 24.13
CA GLN A 41 4.73 -6.50 23.26
C GLN A 41 4.27 -6.62 21.80
N VAL A 42 4.43 -5.55 21.02
CA VAL A 42 3.98 -5.46 19.62
C VAL A 42 5.17 -5.37 18.67
N LEU A 43 5.40 -6.45 17.92
CA LEU A 43 6.33 -6.51 16.80
C LEU A 43 5.65 -5.94 15.55
N HIS A 44 6.17 -4.85 15.02
CA HIS A 44 5.79 -4.31 13.72
C HIS A 44 6.82 -4.75 12.67
N ILE A 45 6.37 -5.48 11.65
CA ILE A 45 7.22 -6.03 10.59
C ILE A 45 7.15 -5.11 9.37
N VAL A 46 8.29 -4.67 8.83
CA VAL A 46 8.38 -3.67 7.74
C VAL A 46 7.86 -2.28 8.16
N ASN A 47 8.79 -1.39 8.52
CA ASN A 47 8.57 0.07 8.55
C ASN A 47 7.43 0.52 9.50
N GLN A 48 7.33 -0.08 10.68
CA GLN A 48 6.23 0.12 11.65
C GLN A 48 4.82 -0.27 11.13
N LEU A 49 4.74 -1.12 10.10
CA LEU A 49 3.49 -1.74 9.62
C LEU A 49 3.30 -3.14 10.23
N TYR A 50 2.16 -3.77 9.95
CA TYR A 50 1.82 -5.16 10.30
C TYR A 50 2.16 -5.52 11.76
N PRO A 51 1.37 -5.03 12.73
CA PRO A 51 1.55 -5.35 14.15
C PRO A 51 1.19 -6.81 14.45
N TYR A 52 2.07 -7.50 15.16
CA TYR A 52 1.89 -8.84 15.69
C TYR A 52 2.25 -8.89 17.18
N THR A 53 1.50 -9.66 17.95
CA THR A 53 1.82 -10.02 19.34
C THR A 53 2.28 -11.48 19.41
N VAL A 54 2.95 -11.84 20.52
CA VAL A 54 3.33 -13.23 20.83
C VAL A 54 2.45 -13.76 21.96
N GLN A 55 2.03 -15.01 21.84
CA GLN A 55 1.38 -15.79 22.90
C GLN A 55 2.11 -17.13 23.04
N PHE A 56 2.17 -17.65 24.27
CA PHE A 56 2.60 -19.01 24.57
C PHE A 56 1.40 -19.78 25.13
N SER A 57 1.23 -21.01 24.69
CA SER A 57 0.18 -21.92 25.16
C SER A 57 0.83 -23.19 25.72
N GLU A 58 0.40 -23.63 26.91
CA GLU A 58 0.90 -24.87 27.50
C GLU A 58 0.35 -26.09 26.73
N GLY A 59 1.24 -26.83 26.08
CA GLY A 59 0.89 -28.05 25.37
C GLY A 59 0.86 -29.24 26.32
N SER A 60 -0.33 -29.71 26.70
CA SER A 60 -0.47 -31.01 27.36
C SER A 60 -0.05 -32.12 26.38
N GLY A 61 0.95 -32.91 26.76
CA GLY A 61 1.62 -33.82 25.85
C GLY A 61 0.75 -35.00 25.40
N LYS A 62 0.17 -34.91 24.20
CA LYS A 62 -0.36 -36.08 23.45
C LYS A 62 0.10 -36.05 22.00
N THR A 63 0.57 -37.19 21.52
CA THR A 63 1.02 -37.40 20.13
C THR A 63 -0.16 -37.33 19.16
N VAL A 64 0.07 -36.79 17.96
CA VAL A 64 -1.01 -36.52 16.99
C VAL A 64 -1.56 -37.81 16.35
N THR A 65 -2.84 -38.07 16.55
CA THR A 65 -3.69 -38.88 15.66
C THR A 65 -4.89 -38.04 15.18
N LYS A 66 -5.47 -38.40 14.03
CA LYS A 66 -6.43 -37.54 13.30
C LYS A 66 -7.89 -37.74 13.74
N GLU A 67 -8.48 -36.70 14.32
CA GLU A 67 -9.92 -36.40 14.22
C GLU A 67 -10.06 -34.92 13.82
N LYS A 68 -10.59 -34.59 12.64
CA LYS A 68 -12.03 -34.54 12.30
C LYS A 68 -12.81 -33.61 13.24
N THR A 69 -12.69 -32.31 13.03
CA THR A 69 -13.70 -31.35 13.47
C THR A 69 -15.05 -31.68 12.82
N PRO A 70 -16.15 -31.83 13.59
CA PRO A 70 -17.49 -31.90 13.03
C PRO A 70 -17.88 -30.58 12.35
N ALA A 71 -18.75 -30.65 11.35
CA ALA A 71 -19.34 -29.48 10.72
C ALA A 71 -20.67 -29.12 11.38
N GLU A 72 -20.80 -27.90 11.87
CA GLU A 72 -22.12 -27.31 12.14
C GLU A 72 -22.75 -26.81 10.83
N LYS A 73 -24.05 -27.01 10.68
CA LYS A 73 -24.77 -26.85 9.41
C LYS A 73 -25.54 -25.52 9.35
N ARG A 74 -25.83 -25.09 8.12
CA ARG A 74 -26.87 -24.09 7.82
C ARG A 74 -28.22 -24.49 8.44
N PRO A 75 -29.01 -23.54 8.95
CA PRO A 75 -30.47 -23.61 8.98
C PRO A 75 -31.08 -22.93 7.74
N ASN A 76 -32.01 -23.63 7.09
CA ASN A 76 -32.95 -23.19 6.04
C ASN A 76 -33.94 -24.39 5.90
N GLU A 77 -35.26 -24.30 5.81
CA GLU A 77 -36.18 -23.19 5.43
C GLU A 77 -37.57 -23.26 6.12
N ASN A 78 -38.26 -22.10 6.12
CA ASN A 78 -39.72 -21.86 5.96
C ASN A 78 -40.81 -22.33 6.95
N SER A 79 -41.66 -21.33 7.31
CA SER A 79 -43.14 -21.37 7.53
C SER A 79 -43.73 -22.15 8.72
N ALA A 80 -44.76 -21.68 9.45
CA ALA A 80 -45.54 -20.42 9.43
C ALA A 80 -46.15 -20.12 10.83
N SER A 81 -46.82 -18.96 11.00
CA SER A 81 -47.93 -18.59 11.96
C SER A 81 -48.16 -19.42 13.25
N SER A 82 -48.47 -18.86 14.43
CA SER A 82 -48.86 -17.48 14.85
C SER A 82 -49.17 -17.48 16.37
N ASP A 83 -49.28 -16.39 17.16
CA ASP A 83 -48.78 -14.99 17.13
C ASP A 83 -48.94 -14.45 18.60
N GLU A 84 -49.69 -13.35 18.86
CA GLU A 84 -50.01 -12.73 20.18
C GLU A 84 -48.77 -12.12 20.94
N GLU A 85 -48.67 -10.79 21.12
CA GLU A 85 -49.14 -9.98 22.29
C GLU A 85 -48.27 -10.14 23.58
N ASN A 86 -47.92 -9.12 24.40
CA ASN A 86 -48.17 -7.66 24.40
C ASN A 86 -47.15 -6.93 25.35
N VAL A 87 -47.19 -5.57 25.45
CA VAL A 87 -46.84 -4.74 26.66
C VAL A 87 -45.33 -4.68 27.08
N HIS A 88 -44.67 -3.55 27.41
CA HIS A 88 -45.12 -2.14 27.62
C HIS A 88 -44.03 -1.03 27.41
N ARG A 89 -44.47 0.22 27.58
CA ARG A 89 -43.79 1.56 27.55
C ARG A 89 -42.60 1.69 28.54
N LYS A 90 -41.69 2.69 28.53
CA LYS A 90 -41.82 4.19 28.51
C LYS A 90 -40.38 4.80 28.34
N SER A 91 -40.01 5.69 27.41
CA SER A 91 -40.28 7.15 27.21
C SER A 91 -39.39 8.15 27.99
N MET A 92 -38.90 9.20 27.30
CA MET A 92 -38.41 10.54 27.78
C MET A 92 -37.06 10.63 28.57
N LYS A 93 -36.29 11.75 28.56
CA LYS A 93 -36.29 13.04 27.78
C LYS A 93 -34.88 13.71 27.81
N THR A 94 -34.65 14.67 26.90
CA THR A 94 -33.56 15.67 26.75
C THR A 94 -33.22 16.51 28.00
N GLU A 95 -32.00 17.10 28.04
CA GLU A 95 -31.82 18.52 28.42
C GLU A 95 -30.47 19.18 28.05
N GLU A 96 -30.41 20.52 28.24
CA GLU A 96 -29.44 21.54 27.78
C GLU A 96 -29.32 22.68 28.85
N VAL A 97 -28.48 23.74 28.81
CA VAL A 97 -27.52 24.27 27.80
C VAL A 97 -26.07 24.27 28.38
N ASP A 98 -25.18 25.28 28.50
CA ASP A 98 -25.01 26.73 28.15
C ASP A 98 -23.47 26.94 27.97
N ALA A 99 -22.89 27.55 26.91
CA ALA A 99 -22.84 28.95 26.44
C ALA A 99 -21.87 29.90 27.19
N GLN A 100 -21.47 31.00 26.50
CA GLN A 100 -20.51 32.06 26.91
C GLN A 100 -19.01 31.64 26.98
N GLY A 101 -18.01 32.40 26.51
CA GLY A 101 -18.03 33.55 25.58
C GLY A 101 -17.36 34.84 26.11
N SER A 102 -16.14 35.16 25.65
CA SER A 102 -15.60 36.54 25.67
C SER A 102 -14.38 36.71 24.73
N SER A 103 -14.18 37.94 24.25
CA SER A 103 -13.10 38.38 23.36
C SER A 103 -12.69 39.82 23.70
N ILE A 104 -11.39 40.13 23.83
CA ILE A 104 -10.84 41.50 23.80
C ILE A 104 -9.50 41.52 23.04
N ASP A 105 -9.24 42.67 22.41
CA ASP A 105 -8.17 42.98 21.45
C ASP A 105 -6.95 43.69 22.07
N HIS A 106 -6.02 44.16 21.21
CA HIS A 106 -4.94 45.15 21.45
C HIS A 106 -3.56 44.64 21.95
N LYS A 107 -2.41 45.24 21.57
CA LYS A 107 -2.07 46.18 20.46
C LYS A 107 -0.53 46.23 20.26
N LEU A 108 -0.11 46.64 19.05
CA LEU A 108 1.26 46.88 18.60
C LEU A 108 2.19 47.61 19.60
N SER A 109 3.48 47.25 19.58
CA SER A 109 4.61 48.18 19.76
C SER A 109 5.87 47.65 19.06
N SER A 110 6.67 48.57 18.52
CA SER A 110 7.86 48.29 17.69
C SER A 110 9.15 48.69 18.39
N SER A 111 10.22 47.91 18.23
CA SER A 111 11.61 48.39 18.35
C SER A 111 12.57 47.43 17.65
N SER A 112 13.68 47.98 17.15
CA SER A 112 14.62 47.31 16.24
C SER A 112 15.97 47.02 16.92
N ALA A 113 16.45 45.78 16.83
CA ALA A 113 17.88 45.46 16.90
C ALA A 113 18.14 44.06 16.30
N SER A 114 19.10 43.97 15.37
CA SER A 114 19.83 42.73 15.10
C SER A 114 21.11 42.73 15.96
N PRO A 115 21.62 41.56 16.34
CA PRO A 115 22.70 40.98 15.53
C PRO A 115 22.45 39.52 15.11
N ASN A 116 23.22 39.06 14.13
CA ASN A 116 23.36 37.63 13.85
C ASN A 116 24.13 36.94 14.98
N GLU A 117 23.69 35.73 15.35
CA GLU A 117 24.53 34.59 15.74
C GLU A 117 23.80 33.30 15.29
N GLY A 118 24.54 32.28 14.85
CA GLY A 118 23.99 31.23 13.98
C GLY A 118 23.23 30.10 14.69
N VAL A 119 21.89 30.17 14.74
CA VAL A 119 21.06 29.01 15.13
C VAL A 119 20.80 28.10 13.92
N SER A 120 21.45 26.94 13.90
CA SER A 120 21.22 25.90 12.89
C SER A 120 19.75 25.47 12.86
N SER A 121 19.05 25.79 11.78
CA SER A 121 17.63 25.46 11.62
C SER A 121 17.46 23.94 11.54
N LYS A 122 16.74 23.37 12.51
CA LYS A 122 16.49 21.92 12.65
C LYS A 122 16.12 21.30 11.30
N MET A 123 16.88 20.27 10.89
CA MET A 123 16.53 19.44 9.73
C MET A 123 15.08 18.95 9.88
N GLY A 124 14.25 19.21 8.87
CA GLY A 124 12.88 18.70 8.83
C GLY A 124 12.89 17.18 8.96
N HIS A 125 11.88 16.62 9.64
CA HIS A 125 11.81 15.18 9.92
C HIS A 125 11.97 14.37 8.62
N SER A 126 13.07 13.64 8.50
CA SER A 126 13.35 12.67 7.43
C SER A 126 12.39 11.48 7.55
N GLY A 127 11.12 11.69 7.18
CA GLY A 127 10.08 10.69 7.21
C GLY A 127 10.50 9.44 6.43
N HIS A 128 10.18 8.27 6.98
CA HIS A 128 10.63 6.99 6.42
C HIS A 128 10.33 6.90 4.93
N TRP A 129 11.33 6.60 4.10
CA TRP A 129 11.31 6.78 2.64
C TRP A 129 10.10 6.15 1.94
N SER A 130 9.55 5.06 2.48
CA SER A 130 8.34 4.40 1.96
C SER A 130 7.06 5.25 2.05
N GLN A 131 7.05 6.30 2.88
CA GLN A 131 5.98 7.28 3.01
C GLN A 131 6.12 8.46 2.03
N GLY A 132 7.17 8.51 1.21
CA GLY A 132 7.45 9.62 0.29
C GLY A 132 6.31 9.93 -0.71
N LEU A 133 5.46 8.94 -1.02
CA LEU A 133 4.21 9.15 -1.76
C LEU A 133 3.26 10.12 -1.05
N LYS A 134 3.05 9.99 0.26
CA LYS A 134 2.13 10.84 1.03
C LYS A 134 2.57 12.30 1.11
N SER A 135 3.88 12.57 0.96
CA SER A 135 4.41 13.92 0.76
C SER A 135 4.18 14.38 -0.68
N SER A 136 4.52 13.55 -1.67
CA SER A 136 4.35 13.87 -3.11
C SER A 136 2.88 14.11 -3.50
N MET A 137 1.92 13.43 -2.86
CA MET A 137 0.48 13.65 -3.03
C MET A 137 0.04 15.07 -2.63
N ARG A 138 0.77 15.72 -1.72
CA ARG A 138 0.46 17.07 -1.20
C ARG A 138 1.25 18.18 -1.86
N ASP A 139 2.28 17.87 -2.64
CA ASP A 139 3.09 18.83 -3.39
C ASP A 139 2.34 19.29 -4.65
N PRO A 140 1.89 20.56 -4.75
CA PRO A 140 1.14 21.04 -5.91
C PRO A 140 1.90 20.94 -7.23
N ASN A 141 3.24 20.93 -7.20
CA ASN A 141 4.10 20.84 -8.39
C ASN A 141 4.14 19.41 -8.97
N MET A 142 3.81 18.41 -8.15
CA MET A 142 3.74 17.01 -8.56
C MET A 142 2.35 16.60 -9.05
N GLN A 143 1.30 17.32 -8.61
CA GLN A 143 -0.10 17.10 -9.00
C GLN A 143 -0.31 17.47 -10.48
N VAL A 144 -0.88 16.54 -11.26
CA VAL A 144 -1.36 16.80 -12.64
C VAL A 144 -2.88 16.78 -12.75
N TYR A 145 -3.56 16.13 -11.81
CA TYR A 145 -5.00 16.11 -11.66
C TYR A 145 -5.36 15.77 -10.20
N LYS A 146 -6.54 16.20 -9.75
CA LYS A 146 -7.16 15.75 -8.49
C LYS A 146 -8.67 15.93 -8.55
N ASP A 147 -9.36 15.13 -7.75
CA ASP A 147 -10.77 15.25 -7.40
C ASP A 147 -10.97 14.91 -5.90
N GLU A 148 -12.22 14.78 -5.46
CA GLU A 148 -12.60 14.55 -4.07
C GLU A 148 -12.11 13.19 -3.54
N LYS A 149 -11.85 12.23 -4.43
CA LYS A 149 -11.45 10.85 -4.09
C LYS A 149 -9.96 10.59 -4.32
N THR A 150 -9.37 11.23 -5.33
CA THR A 150 -8.04 10.87 -5.84
C THR A 150 -7.16 12.05 -6.21
N VAL A 151 -5.86 11.78 -6.27
CA VAL A 151 -4.83 12.66 -6.84
C VAL A 151 -3.98 11.87 -7.84
N VAL A 152 -3.65 12.51 -8.95
CA VAL A 152 -2.70 11.97 -9.93
C VAL A 152 -1.41 12.78 -9.86
N ILE A 153 -0.29 12.08 -9.71
CA ILE A 153 1.05 12.66 -9.76
C ILE A 153 1.89 11.99 -10.86
N LYS A 154 2.91 12.69 -11.37
CA LYS A 154 3.96 12.05 -12.18
C LYS A 154 4.82 11.15 -11.28
N ASP A 155 5.20 9.95 -11.73
CA ASP A 155 6.23 9.15 -11.02
C ASP A 155 7.56 9.94 -11.08
N LYS A 156 8.19 10.15 -9.93
CA LYS A 156 9.47 10.86 -9.79
C LYS A 156 10.64 10.15 -10.51
N TYR A 157 10.49 8.87 -10.81
CA TYR A 157 11.44 8.03 -11.52
C TYR A 157 10.71 7.23 -12.61
N PRO A 158 10.14 7.87 -13.65
CA PRO A 158 9.20 7.23 -14.59
C PRO A 158 9.87 6.05 -15.32
N LYS A 159 9.16 4.98 -15.67
CA LYS A 159 9.78 3.79 -16.32
C LYS A 159 9.56 3.72 -17.85
N ALA A 160 8.80 4.67 -18.39
CA ALA A 160 8.51 4.90 -19.80
C ALA A 160 8.38 6.42 -20.02
N ARG A 161 8.12 6.88 -21.25
CA ARG A 161 7.84 8.29 -21.59
C ARG A 161 6.74 8.89 -20.69
N TYR A 162 5.66 8.15 -20.50
CA TYR A 162 4.56 8.52 -19.61
C TYR A 162 4.43 7.52 -18.47
N HIS A 163 4.52 8.02 -17.24
CA HIS A 163 4.28 7.23 -16.05
C HIS A 163 3.66 8.10 -14.95
N TRP A 164 2.37 7.91 -14.71
CA TRP A 164 1.64 8.55 -13.62
C TRP A 164 1.24 7.54 -12.55
N LEU A 165 0.98 8.06 -11.36
CA LEU A 165 0.43 7.34 -10.23
C LEU A 165 -0.92 7.98 -9.89
N VAL A 166 -2.03 7.24 -9.98
CA VAL A 166 -3.30 7.62 -9.36
C VAL A 166 -3.27 7.09 -7.93
N LEU A 167 -3.47 7.96 -6.94
CA LEU A 167 -3.53 7.59 -5.53
C LEU A 167 -4.87 8.04 -4.94
N PRO A 168 -5.53 7.22 -4.10
CA PRO A 168 -6.66 7.68 -3.32
C PRO A 168 -6.17 8.63 -2.21
N TRP A 169 -7.03 9.56 -1.78
CA TRP A 169 -6.75 10.32 -0.56
C TRP A 169 -6.81 9.43 0.69
N ASP A 170 -7.64 8.40 0.66
CA ASP A 170 -7.75 7.38 1.72
C ASP A 170 -6.45 6.59 1.91
N SER A 171 -6.10 6.30 3.17
CA SER A 171 -4.81 5.71 3.54
C SER A 171 -4.76 4.17 3.38
N ILE A 172 -5.13 3.64 2.22
CA ILE A 172 -5.04 2.21 1.90
C ILE A 172 -3.57 1.80 1.81
N SER A 173 -3.11 0.82 2.58
CA SER A 173 -1.67 0.50 2.68
C SER A 173 -1.07 -0.11 1.41
N SER A 174 -1.82 -1.03 0.77
CA SER A 174 -1.38 -1.95 -0.28
C SER A 174 -2.59 -2.71 -0.85
N LEU A 175 -2.41 -3.46 -1.96
CA LEU A 175 -3.45 -4.33 -2.54
C LEU A 175 -4.04 -5.34 -1.54
N GLN A 176 -3.22 -5.81 -0.60
CA GLN A 176 -3.57 -6.80 0.41
C GLN A 176 -4.58 -6.26 1.45
N SER A 177 -4.70 -4.93 1.58
CA SER A 177 -5.70 -4.26 2.42
C SER A 177 -7.00 -3.92 1.71
N VAL A 178 -7.13 -4.24 0.41
CA VAL A 178 -8.30 -3.87 -0.40
C VAL A 178 -9.46 -4.84 -0.15
N THR A 179 -10.57 -4.31 0.39
CA THR A 179 -11.84 -5.00 0.65
C THR A 179 -12.91 -4.64 -0.38
N LYS A 180 -14.08 -5.29 -0.32
CA LYS A 180 -15.24 -5.00 -1.19
C LYS A 180 -15.74 -3.54 -1.08
N GLU A 181 -15.59 -2.90 0.08
CA GLU A 181 -15.96 -1.48 0.28
C GLU A 181 -15.19 -0.54 -0.64
N HIS A 182 -13.97 -0.91 -1.01
CA HIS A 182 -13.10 -0.12 -1.86
C HIS A 182 -13.40 -0.26 -3.37
N LEU A 183 -14.40 -1.06 -3.77
CA LEU A 183 -14.66 -1.37 -5.18
C LEU A 183 -14.93 -0.12 -6.04
N GLU A 184 -15.81 0.76 -5.58
CA GLU A 184 -16.15 2.02 -6.27
C GLU A 184 -14.91 2.92 -6.42
N LEU A 185 -14.03 2.94 -5.42
CA LEU A 185 -12.78 3.71 -5.43
C LEU A 185 -11.78 3.15 -6.44
N LEU A 186 -11.67 1.83 -6.59
CA LEU A 186 -10.83 1.19 -7.63
C LEU A 186 -11.36 1.48 -9.04
N GLU A 187 -12.68 1.44 -9.21
CA GLU A 187 -13.35 1.77 -10.47
C GLU A 187 -13.17 3.26 -10.83
N HIS A 188 -13.28 4.16 -9.85
CA HIS A 188 -12.97 5.60 -9.99
C HIS A 188 -11.49 5.82 -10.35
N MET A 189 -10.55 5.21 -9.62
CA MET A 189 -9.11 5.28 -9.92
C MET A 189 -8.80 4.80 -11.35
N HIS A 190 -9.48 3.74 -11.81
CA HIS A 190 -9.35 3.25 -13.18
C HIS A 190 -9.91 4.22 -14.23
N ALA A 191 -11.07 4.83 -13.97
CA ALA A 191 -11.67 5.84 -14.84
C ALA A 191 -10.80 7.12 -14.93
N VAL A 192 -10.27 7.60 -13.81
CA VAL A 192 -9.28 8.67 -13.75
C VAL A 192 -8.02 8.28 -14.52
N GLY A 193 -7.54 7.04 -14.38
CA GLY A 193 -6.40 6.54 -15.15
C GLY A 193 -6.64 6.54 -16.67
N LYS A 194 -7.84 6.21 -17.13
CA LYS A 194 -8.22 6.34 -18.56
C LYS A 194 -8.26 7.79 -19.01
N LYS A 195 -8.86 8.69 -18.20
CA LYS A 195 -8.91 10.13 -18.45
C LYS A 195 -7.51 10.75 -18.66
N MET A 196 -6.51 10.29 -17.91
CA MET A 196 -5.10 10.70 -18.11
C MET A 196 -4.51 10.26 -19.46
N ILE A 197 -4.93 9.10 -19.99
CA ILE A 197 -4.52 8.60 -21.31
C ILE A 197 -5.25 9.37 -22.41
N GLU A 198 -6.56 9.60 -22.27
CA GLU A 198 -7.36 10.38 -23.24
C GLU A 198 -6.88 11.81 -23.43
N GLN A 199 -6.21 12.37 -22.41
CA GLN A 199 -5.58 13.69 -22.38
C GLN A 199 -4.07 13.67 -22.71
N CYS A 200 -3.50 12.51 -23.02
CA CYS A 200 -2.10 12.39 -23.41
C CYS A 200 -1.92 12.78 -24.89
N PRO A 201 -0.97 13.68 -25.25
CA PRO A 201 -0.72 14.05 -26.64
C PRO A 201 -0.33 12.86 -27.54
N ASP A 202 0.43 11.91 -26.99
CA ASP A 202 0.96 10.75 -27.71
C ASP A 202 0.02 9.52 -27.66
N LYS A 203 -1.26 9.67 -27.26
CA LYS A 203 -2.15 8.51 -26.98
C LYS A 203 -2.39 7.59 -28.17
N GLU A 204 -2.42 8.14 -29.38
CA GLU A 204 -2.61 7.37 -30.63
C GLU A 204 -1.32 6.64 -31.07
N ALA A 205 -0.17 7.04 -30.52
CA ALA A 205 1.15 6.53 -30.89
C ALA A 205 1.77 5.60 -29.83
N LEU A 206 1.15 5.45 -28.66
CA LEU A 206 1.67 4.69 -27.52
C LEU A 206 0.58 3.83 -26.87
N GLU A 207 0.79 2.52 -26.79
CA GLU A 207 -0.02 1.67 -25.92
C GLU A 207 0.18 2.04 -24.44
N PHE A 208 -0.89 1.96 -23.64
CA PHE A 208 -0.86 2.19 -22.20
C PHE A 208 -1.40 1.00 -21.42
N ARG A 209 -0.85 0.76 -20.21
CA ARG A 209 -1.42 -0.18 -19.23
C ARG A 209 -1.71 0.53 -17.91
N LEU A 210 -2.83 0.12 -17.31
CA LEU A 210 -3.27 0.55 -15.99
C LEU A 210 -3.19 -0.66 -15.06
N GLY A 211 -2.46 -0.55 -13.95
CA GLY A 211 -2.36 -1.66 -13.00
C GLY A 211 -1.44 -1.41 -11.80
N TYR A 212 -1.23 -2.48 -11.05
CA TYR A 212 -0.65 -2.44 -9.71
C TYR A 212 0.49 -3.44 -9.57
N HIS A 213 1.53 -3.07 -8.84
CA HIS A 213 2.55 -4.03 -8.41
C HIS A 213 1.97 -4.95 -7.32
N ALA A 214 2.02 -6.27 -7.56
CA ALA A 214 1.53 -7.29 -6.63
C ALA A 214 2.15 -7.19 -5.22
N ILE A 215 3.42 -6.78 -5.14
CA ILE A 215 4.08 -6.40 -3.88
C ILE A 215 4.59 -4.96 -4.08
N PRO A 216 3.92 -3.92 -3.55
CA PRO A 216 4.31 -2.55 -3.79
C PRO A 216 5.66 -2.23 -3.13
N SER A 217 6.46 -1.36 -3.76
CA SER A 217 7.77 -0.94 -3.21
C SER A 217 7.67 0.28 -2.28
N MET A 218 6.48 0.85 -2.10
CA MET A 218 6.17 1.96 -1.19
C MET A 218 4.81 1.69 -0.53
N SER A 219 4.59 2.27 0.65
CA SER A 219 3.28 2.26 1.32
C SER A 219 2.39 3.37 0.76
N GLN A 220 1.06 3.15 0.80
CA GLN A 220 0.00 3.84 0.04
C GLN A 220 -0.29 3.11 -1.28
N LEU A 221 -1.56 2.73 -1.50
CA LEU A 221 -2.05 2.19 -2.76
C LEU A 221 -1.84 3.20 -3.90
N HIS A 222 -1.32 2.73 -5.02
CA HIS A 222 -1.11 3.55 -6.21
C HIS A 222 -1.35 2.73 -7.47
N LEU A 223 -2.25 3.20 -8.33
CA LEU A 223 -2.46 2.67 -9.67
C LEU A 223 -1.42 3.30 -10.59
N HIS A 224 -0.56 2.48 -11.20
CA HIS A 224 0.32 2.93 -12.27
C HIS A 224 -0.49 3.09 -13.56
N VAL A 225 -0.32 4.23 -14.21
CA VAL A 225 -0.74 4.47 -15.61
C VAL A 225 0.54 4.69 -16.40
N ILE A 226 0.90 3.75 -17.26
CA ILE A 226 2.23 3.68 -17.88
C ILE A 226 2.17 3.32 -19.37
N SER A 227 2.87 4.09 -20.20
CA SER A 227 3.04 3.79 -21.63
C SER A 227 4.01 2.62 -21.84
N GLN A 228 3.80 1.82 -22.89
CA GLN A 228 4.56 0.58 -23.13
C GLN A 228 5.83 0.78 -23.97
N ASP A 229 6.21 2.00 -24.33
CA ASP A 229 7.52 2.29 -24.95
C ASP A 229 8.69 1.86 -24.05
N PHE A 230 8.53 2.00 -22.73
CA PHE A 230 9.55 1.81 -21.70
C PHE A 230 10.87 2.58 -21.97
N ASP A 231 10.83 3.68 -22.74
CA ASP A 231 11.98 4.57 -22.86
C ASP A 231 12.04 5.53 -21.67
N SER A 232 12.96 5.24 -20.75
CA SER A 232 13.32 6.16 -19.67
C SER A 232 14.76 5.95 -19.20
N PRO A 233 15.48 7.00 -18.76
CA PRO A 233 16.76 6.87 -18.07
C PRO A 233 16.64 6.25 -16.66
N ALA A 234 15.44 6.16 -16.07
CA ALA A 234 15.19 5.50 -14.78
C ALA A 234 14.82 3.99 -14.91
N LEU A 235 14.67 3.46 -16.12
CA LEU A 235 14.62 2.02 -16.37
C LEU A 235 16.02 1.40 -16.28
N LYS A 236 16.55 1.27 -15.05
CA LYS A 236 17.95 0.91 -14.78
C LYS A 236 18.21 -0.57 -14.45
N THR A 237 17.20 -1.36 -14.07
CA THR A 237 17.43 -2.71 -13.51
C THR A 237 16.45 -3.76 -14.04
N LYS A 238 16.87 -5.04 -13.98
CA LYS A 238 16.00 -6.20 -14.24
C LYS A 238 14.74 -6.18 -13.38
N LYS A 239 14.83 -5.75 -12.11
CA LYS A 239 13.67 -5.58 -11.23
C LYS A 239 12.68 -4.57 -11.82
N HIS A 240 13.15 -3.43 -12.34
CA HIS A 240 12.27 -2.40 -12.93
C HIS A 240 11.60 -2.91 -14.21
N TRP A 241 12.27 -3.74 -15.01
CA TRP A 241 11.64 -4.34 -16.18
C TRP A 241 10.56 -5.35 -15.78
N ASN A 242 10.97 -6.39 -15.06
CA ASN A 242 10.11 -7.51 -14.71
C ASN A 242 8.92 -7.09 -13.83
N SER A 243 9.00 -5.97 -13.08
CA SER A 243 7.87 -5.50 -12.26
C SER A 243 6.70 -4.95 -13.09
N PHE A 244 6.92 -4.54 -14.35
CA PHE A 244 5.87 -4.08 -15.26
C PHE A 244 5.54 -5.10 -16.35
N THR A 245 6.52 -5.89 -16.81
CA THR A 245 6.38 -6.78 -17.99
C THR A 245 6.18 -8.27 -17.64
N THR A 246 5.72 -8.58 -16.43
CA THR A 246 5.35 -9.93 -15.99
C THR A 246 4.04 -9.89 -15.18
N GLU A 247 3.53 -11.04 -14.74
CA GLU A 247 2.36 -11.11 -13.85
C GLU A 247 2.55 -10.43 -12.47
N TYR A 248 3.77 -9.93 -12.18
CA TYR A 248 4.00 -9.03 -11.06
C TYR A 248 3.24 -7.69 -11.21
N PHE A 249 2.89 -7.31 -12.44
CA PHE A 249 2.00 -6.20 -12.76
C PHE A 249 0.59 -6.74 -13.04
N ILE A 250 -0.30 -6.57 -12.06
CA ILE A 250 -1.70 -7.02 -12.15
C ILE A 250 -2.50 -5.89 -12.79
N ASN A 251 -3.26 -6.17 -13.86
CA ASN A 251 -4.01 -5.12 -14.53
C ASN A 251 -5.15 -4.63 -13.63
N SER A 252 -5.51 -3.36 -13.76
CA SER A 252 -6.50 -2.71 -12.90
C SER A 252 -7.89 -3.34 -13.01
N THR A 253 -8.25 -3.84 -14.20
CA THR A 253 -9.47 -4.61 -14.47
C THR A 253 -9.53 -5.89 -13.64
N ASP A 254 -8.41 -6.58 -13.53
CA ASP A 254 -8.32 -7.90 -12.88
C ASP A 254 -8.39 -7.72 -11.35
N VAL A 255 -7.83 -6.62 -10.83
CA VAL A 255 -7.99 -6.19 -9.43
C VAL A 255 -9.44 -5.85 -9.11
N ILE A 256 -10.10 -5.05 -9.95
CA ILE A 256 -11.53 -4.72 -9.80
C ILE A 256 -12.38 -5.99 -9.80
N GLU A 257 -12.19 -6.90 -10.75
CA GLU A 257 -13.00 -8.12 -10.85
C GLU A 257 -12.71 -9.11 -9.71
N MET A 258 -11.47 -9.21 -9.21
CA MET A 258 -11.19 -9.98 -7.99
C MET A 258 -11.93 -9.41 -6.77
N VAL A 259 -11.96 -8.09 -6.60
CA VAL A 259 -12.64 -7.45 -5.47
C VAL A 259 -14.17 -7.56 -5.62
N ARG A 260 -14.70 -7.42 -6.84
CA ARG A 260 -16.12 -7.62 -7.16
C ARG A 260 -16.61 -9.03 -6.86
N SER A 261 -15.89 -10.04 -7.36
CA SER A 261 -16.27 -11.46 -7.26
C SER A 261 -15.92 -12.14 -5.93
N LYS A 262 -14.82 -11.75 -5.27
CA LYS A 262 -14.27 -12.43 -4.07
C LYS A 262 -14.14 -11.52 -2.84
N GLY A 263 -14.48 -10.24 -2.96
CA GLY A 263 -14.40 -9.26 -1.87
C GLY A 263 -13.00 -8.82 -1.47
N LYS A 264 -11.95 -9.34 -2.14
CA LYS A 264 -10.53 -9.07 -1.84
C LYS A 264 -9.63 -9.41 -3.02
N VAL A 265 -8.42 -8.86 -3.03
CA VAL A 265 -7.37 -9.22 -4.00
C VAL A 265 -6.69 -10.52 -3.57
N THR A 266 -6.55 -11.49 -4.49
CA THR A 266 -5.77 -12.71 -4.27
C THR A 266 -4.53 -12.67 -5.15
N LEU A 267 -3.35 -12.80 -4.53
CA LEU A 267 -2.07 -12.82 -5.24
C LEU A 267 -1.59 -14.25 -5.46
N LYS A 268 -0.84 -14.48 -6.54
CA LYS A 268 -0.19 -15.77 -6.80
C LYS A 268 0.97 -16.00 -5.82
N GLU A 269 1.18 -17.24 -5.42
CA GLU A 269 2.37 -17.64 -4.66
C GLU A 269 3.66 -17.39 -5.47
N HIS A 270 4.79 -17.29 -4.78
CA HIS A 270 6.12 -17.06 -5.37
C HIS A 270 6.26 -15.82 -6.29
N THR A 271 5.31 -14.88 -6.27
CA THR A 271 5.32 -13.67 -7.12
C THR A 271 6.64 -12.88 -7.06
N ALA A 272 7.38 -12.89 -5.95
CA ALA A 272 8.70 -12.28 -5.83
C ALA A 272 9.77 -12.86 -6.79
N GLU A 273 9.62 -14.11 -7.23
CA GLU A 273 10.52 -14.78 -8.18
C GLU A 273 10.36 -14.26 -9.61
N LEU A 274 9.19 -13.71 -9.96
CA LEU A 274 8.94 -13.09 -11.27
C LEU A 274 9.93 -11.94 -11.55
N LEU A 275 10.35 -11.23 -10.50
CA LEU A 275 11.36 -10.16 -10.60
C LEU A 275 12.75 -10.67 -11.02
N LYS A 276 13.06 -11.96 -10.81
CA LYS A 276 14.38 -12.55 -11.10
C LYS A 276 14.49 -13.09 -12.54
N LEU A 277 13.36 -13.25 -13.24
CA LEU A 277 13.26 -13.86 -14.57
C LEU A 277 14.25 -13.25 -15.59
N PRO A 278 14.70 -14.02 -16.61
CA PRO A 278 15.50 -13.49 -17.70
C PRO A 278 14.78 -12.33 -18.42
N LEU A 279 15.53 -11.30 -18.83
CA LEU A 279 14.94 -10.19 -19.59
C LEU A 279 14.35 -10.72 -20.90
N ARG A 280 13.10 -10.40 -21.15
CA ARG A 280 12.39 -10.70 -22.40
C ARG A 280 11.68 -9.44 -22.88
N CYS A 281 11.75 -9.15 -24.18
CA CYS A 281 10.95 -8.08 -24.78
C CYS A 281 9.45 -8.36 -24.56
N HIS A 282 8.68 -7.35 -24.13
CA HIS A 282 7.24 -7.54 -23.91
C HIS A 282 6.47 -7.69 -25.23
N ILE A 283 7.01 -7.20 -26.35
CA ILE A 283 6.49 -7.33 -27.71
C ILE A 283 6.86 -8.72 -28.27
N CYS A 284 8.03 -8.85 -28.91
CA CYS A 284 8.43 -10.06 -29.64
C CYS A 284 8.97 -11.23 -28.77
N LYS A 285 8.95 -11.11 -27.44
CA LYS A 285 9.38 -12.15 -26.46
C LYS A 285 10.86 -12.60 -26.53
N GLN A 286 11.67 -12.01 -27.41
CA GLN A 286 13.13 -12.24 -27.52
C GLN A 286 13.81 -12.08 -26.15
N LYS A 287 14.77 -12.97 -25.83
CA LYS A 287 15.61 -12.88 -24.62
C LYS A 287 16.75 -11.88 -24.82
N LEU A 288 17.03 -11.06 -23.81
CA LEU A 288 18.17 -10.13 -23.76
C LEU A 288 19.03 -10.43 -22.52
N SER A 289 20.33 -10.13 -22.54
CA SER A 289 21.20 -10.38 -21.37
C SER A 289 21.31 -9.19 -20.42
N THR A 290 21.23 -7.94 -20.94
CA THR A 290 21.39 -6.71 -20.15
C THR A 290 20.31 -5.66 -20.43
N ILE A 291 20.14 -4.71 -19.51
CA ILE A 291 19.19 -3.59 -19.67
C ILE A 291 19.57 -2.64 -20.83
N PRO A 292 20.84 -2.25 -21.06
CA PRO A 292 21.20 -1.47 -22.24
C PRO A 292 20.82 -2.14 -23.56
N GLN A 293 21.15 -3.43 -23.73
CA GLN A 293 20.72 -4.20 -24.92
C GLN A 293 19.20 -4.23 -25.08
N LEU A 294 18.46 -4.36 -23.98
CA LEU A 294 17.00 -4.31 -24.00
C LEU A 294 16.48 -2.93 -24.43
N LYS A 295 17.05 -1.83 -23.95
CA LYS A 295 16.68 -0.48 -24.40
C LYS A 295 16.92 -0.28 -25.90
N THR A 296 18.10 -0.66 -26.40
CA THR A 296 18.41 -0.63 -27.84
C THR A 296 17.54 -1.58 -28.68
N HIS A 297 17.06 -2.68 -28.09
CA HIS A 297 16.10 -3.56 -28.74
C HIS A 297 14.69 -2.94 -28.80
N LEU A 298 14.27 -2.17 -27.78
CA LEU A 298 12.94 -1.56 -27.72
C LEU A 298 12.75 -0.42 -28.71
N SER A 299 13.78 0.41 -28.95
CA SER A 299 13.73 1.46 -29.98
C SER A 299 13.40 0.91 -31.37
N ASN A 300 13.80 -0.33 -31.67
CA ASN A 300 13.56 -0.98 -32.97
C ASN A 300 12.09 -1.44 -33.17
N HIS A 301 11.24 -1.33 -32.14
CA HIS A 301 9.79 -1.50 -32.24
C HIS A 301 9.04 -0.16 -32.22
N GLN A 302 9.71 0.95 -31.91
CA GLN A 302 9.15 2.31 -31.96
C GLN A 302 9.35 2.97 -33.34
N SER A 303 10.15 2.35 -34.21
CA SER A 303 10.48 2.81 -35.56
C SER A 303 9.76 1.99 -36.64
N LYS A 304 8.50 1.61 -36.39
CA LYS A 304 7.63 0.79 -37.24
C LYS A 304 6.18 1.20 -37.07
#